data_AF-A0A8J7UED9-F1
#
_entry.id   AF-A0A8J7UED9-F1
#
_cell.length_a   1.000
_cell.length_b   1.000
_cell.length_c   1.000
_cell.angle_alpha   90.00
_cell.angle_beta   90.00
_cell.angle_gamma   90.00
#
_symmetry.space_group_name_H-M   'P 1'
#
loop_
_entity.id
_entity.type
_entity.pdbx_description
1 polymer ?
#
loop_
_entity_poly.entity_id
_entity_poly.type
_entity_poly.pdbx_seq_one_letter_code
_entity_poly.pdbx_strand_id
1 'polypeptide(L)' 'MKATPFIIRGFLIGSSIGIFAVLLGFMTTSEGIVFGSAMGVLAGYTSARLAARYRKDPGKK' A
#
# COMPACT_ATOMS: atom_id res chain seq x y z
N MET A 1 11.49 5.74 14.21
CA MET A 1 10.51 4.75 13.69
C MET A 1 9.19 5.44 13.30
N LYS A 2 9.07 6.05 12.10
CA LYS A 2 7.81 6.69 11.64
C LYS A 2 7.23 6.11 10.34
N ALA A 3 7.88 5.09 9.75
CA ALA A 3 7.45 4.44 8.50
C ALA A 3 6.46 3.28 8.72
N THR A 4 6.48 2.67 9.91
CA THR A 4 5.65 1.52 10.28
C THR A 4 4.14 1.71 10.04
N PRO A 5 3.51 2.84 10.44
CA PRO A 5 2.07 3.00 10.21
C PRO A 5 1.69 3.19 8.74
N PHE A 6 2.58 3.71 7.89
CA PHE A 6 2.31 3.88 6.46
C PHE A 6 2.36 2.54 5.71
N ILE A 7 3.31 1.69 6.07
CA ILE A 7 3.43 0.35 5.49
C ILE A 7 2.23 -0.51 5.90
N ILE A 8 1.82 -0.45 7.18
CA ILE A 8 0.64 -1.17 7.67
C ILE A 8 -0.63 -0.69 6.98
N ARG A 9 -0.82 0.62 6.82
CA ARG A 9 -1.97 1.18 6.08
C ARG A 9 -1.96 0.75 4.62
N GLY A 10 -0.80 0.85 3.96
CA GLY A 10 -0.65 0.39 2.59
C GLY A 10 -1.00 -1.09 2.43
N PHE A 11 -0.48 -1.95 3.30
CA PHE A 11 -0.79 -3.38 3.32
C PHE A 11 -2.28 -3.65 3.54
N LEU A 12 -2.92 -2.99 4.50
CA LEU A 12 -4.36 -3.15 4.77
C LEU A 12 -5.21 -2.73 3.57
N ILE A 13 -4.88 -1.60 2.94
CA ILE A 13 -5.59 -1.09 1.77
C ILE A 13 -5.38 -2.03 0.57
N GLY A 14 -4.13 -2.42 0.30
CA GLY A 14 -3.81 -3.31 -0.81
C GLY A 14 -4.43 -4.70 -0.66
N SER A 15 -4.35 -5.31 0.53
CA SER A 15 -5.03 -6.58 0.80
C SER A 15 -6.54 -6.47 0.63
N SER A 16 -7.16 -5.36 1.07
CA SER A 16 -8.60 -5.14 0.87
C SER A 16 -8.96 -5.06 -0.62
N ILE A 17 -8.18 -4.30 -1.41
CA ILE A 17 -8.39 -4.19 -2.86
C ILE A 17 -8.19 -5.56 -3.55
N GLY A 18 -7.19 -6.33 -3.13
CA GLY A 18 -6.94 -7.67 -3.63
C GLY A 18 -8.11 -8.62 -3.38
N ILE A 19 -8.69 -8.60 -2.17
CA ILE A 19 -9.88 -9.39 -1.83
C ILE A 19 -11.08 -8.96 -2.69
N PHE A 20 -11.28 -7.66 -2.91
CA PHE A 20 -12.33 -7.17 -3.81
C PHE A 20 -12.14 -7.62 -5.26
N ALA A 21 -10.90 -7.64 -5.77
CA ALA A 21 -10.61 -8.12 -7.12
C ALA A 21 -10.94 -9.62 -7.29
N VAL A 22 -10.73 -10.42 -6.23
CA VAL A 22 -11.14 -11.84 -6.19
C VAL A 22 -12.66 -11.96 -6.19
N LEU A 23 -13.35 -11.20 -5.34
CA LEU A 23 -14.81 -11.25 -5.22
C LEU A 23 -15.52 -10.84 -6.52
N LEU A 24 -14.93 -9.92 -7.29
CA LEU A 24 -15.44 -9.49 -8.59
C LEU A 24 -15.09 -10.46 -9.73
N GLY A 25 -14.33 -11.54 -9.45
CA GLY A 25 -13.97 -12.56 -10.43
C GLY A 25 -12.87 -12.14 -11.42
N PHE A 26 -12.14 -11.05 -11.14
CA PHE A 26 -11.04 -10.60 -12.01
C PHE A 26 -9.80 -11.49 -11.91
N MET A 27 -9.63 -12.23 -10.81
CA MET A 27 -8.46 -13.06 -10.54
C MET A 27 -8.74 -14.11 -9.47
N THR A 28 -7.87 -15.11 -9.36
CA THR A 28 -8.01 -16.21 -8.38
C THR A 28 -7.72 -15.73 -6.94
N THR A 29 -8.27 -16.41 -5.93
CA THR A 29 -8.11 -16.05 -4.52
C THR A 29 -6.64 -15.95 -4.09
N SER A 30 -5.81 -16.89 -4.55
CA SER A 30 -4.37 -16.90 -4.31
C SER A 30 -3.67 -15.69 -4.94
N GLU A 31 -4.01 -15.36 -6.18
CA GLU A 31 -3.42 -14.20 -6.87
C GLU A 31 -3.86 -12.89 -6.26
N GLY A 32 -5.13 -12.71 -5.93
CA GLY A 32 -5.61 -11.46 -5.36
C GLY A 32 -5.07 -11.18 -3.97
N ILE A 33 -4.88 -12.20 -3.12
CA ILE A 33 -4.24 -12.02 -1.81
C ILE A 33 -2.77 -11.64 -1.99
N VAL A 34 -2.01 -12.38 -2.81
CA VAL A 34 -0.57 -12.12 -3.02
C VAL A 34 -0.35 -10.77 -3.70
N PHE A 35 -1.11 -10.49 -4.76
CA PHE A 35 -0.99 -9.25 -5.52
C PHE A 35 -1.46 -8.04 -4.70
N GLY A 36 -2.59 -8.15 -4.02
CA GLY A 36 -3.11 -7.09 -3.15
C GLY A 36 -2.17 -6.76 -2.00
N SER A 37 -1.66 -7.79 -1.31
CA SER A 37 -0.70 -7.58 -0.22
C SER A 37 0.63 -7.00 -0.72
N ALA A 38 1.21 -7.53 -1.80
CA ALA A 38 2.46 -7.02 -2.37
C ALA A 38 2.35 -5.57 -2.86
N MET A 39 1.29 -5.25 -3.61
CA MET A 39 1.02 -3.89 -4.07
C MET A 39 0.72 -2.95 -2.91
N GLY A 40 0.01 -3.43 -1.88
CA GLY A 40 -0.24 -2.67 -0.66
C GLY A 40 1.03 -2.26 0.08
N VAL A 41 1.98 -3.19 0.26
CA VAL A 41 3.28 -2.89 0.88
C VAL A 41 4.06 -1.89 0.03
N LEU A 42 4.10 -2.07 -1.29
CA LEU A 42 4.78 -1.15 -2.21
C LEU A 42 4.17 0.26 -2.18
N ALA A 43 2.85 0.36 -2.19
CA ALA A 43 2.14 1.63 -2.10
C ALA A 43 2.37 2.32 -0.73
N GLY A 44 2.35 1.53 0.35
CA GLY A 44 2.66 2.00 1.70
C GLY A 44 4.11 2.49 1.83
N TYR A 45 5.06 1.77 1.25
CA TYR A 45 6.47 2.14 1.23
C TYR A 45 6.73 3.40 0.40
N THR A 46 6.10 3.49 -0.78
CA THR A 46 6.20 4.66 -1.67
C THR A 46 5.62 5.90 -0.98
N SER A 47 4.46 5.76 -0.33
CA SER A 47 3.83 6.83 0.45
C SER A 47 4.68 7.25 1.65
N ALA A 48 5.30 6.28 2.35
CA ALA A 48 6.22 6.57 3.45
C ALA A 48 7.47 7.32 2.97
N ARG A 49 8.02 6.95 1.80
CA ARG A 49 9.17 7.60 1.18
C ARG A 49 8.82 9.02 0.70
N LEU A 50 7.63 9.20 0.12
CA LEU A 50 7.12 10.50 -0.28
C LEU A 50 6.91 11.41 0.94
N ALA A 51 6.25 10.89 1.99
CA ALA A 51 6.06 11.63 3.24
C ALA A 51 7.38 12.00 3.92
N ALA A 52 8.38 11.11 3.88
CA ALA A 52 9.72 11.39 4.40
C ALA A 52 10.43 12.50 3.60
N ARG A 53 10.27 12.56 2.27
CA ARG A 53 10.79 13.65 1.43
C ARG A 53 10.08 14.98 1.73
N TYR A 54 8.75 15.00 1.75
CA TYR A 54 7.98 16.21 2.13
C TYR A 54 8.31 16.73 3.52
N ARG A 55 8.66 15.84 4.46
CA ARG A 55 9.08 16.24 5.80
C ARG A 55 10.50 16.77 5.87
N LYS A 56 11.34 16.44 4.89
CA LYS A 56 12.72 16.94 4.74
C LYS A 56 12.77 18.27 3.98
N ASP A 57 11.78 18.51 3.12
CA ASP A 57 11.57 19.78 2.39
C ASP A 57 10.25 20.47 2.83
N PRO A 58 10.21 21.18 3.99
CA PRO A 58 9.01 21.90 4.44
C PRO A 58 8.68 23.16 3.60
N GLY A 59 9.14 23.28 2.35
CA GLY A 59 9.38 24.58 1.72
C GLY A 59 9.01 24.77 0.26
N LYS A 60 8.25 23.88 -0.40
CA LYS A 60 7.65 24.23 -1.71
C LYS A 60 6.19 23.82 -1.78
N LYS A 61 5.34 24.80 -1.45
CA LYS A 61 4.00 24.93 -2.02
C LYS A 61 4.10 25.12 -3.53
#